data_AF-A0AAD6FYK8-F1
#
_entry.id   AF-A0AAD6FYK8-F1
#
_cell.length_a   1.000
_cell.length_b   1.000
_cell.length_c   1.000
_cell.angle_alpha   90.00
_cell.angle_beta   90.00
_cell.angle_gamma   90.00
#
_symmetry.space_group_name_H-M   'P 1'
#
loop_
_entity.id
_entity.type
_entity.pdbx_description
1 polymer ?
#
loop_
_entity_poly.entity_id
_entity_poly.type
_entity_poly.pdbx_seq_one_letter_code
_entity_poly.pdbx_strand_id
1 'polypeptide(L)'
;MSFFARATSRAPAPGTTNAIIMGRKTYDSVPKHLRPLGKRISVVISRDTTGAVREGVLKELAARKAKMAESARAKAEVSAPSGVPEEEPVTDALVTHSLDAALSELDAVYGAGGRLGKIYVIGGAEIYGAALRMKMPVDERQRRRPVRIVMTNVVRRCEGDAVAKEFECDTFFPVEGLGVQDGWRTASAAEVSEWVGETVTGEWIQDGEVEVQMAGYERLD
;
A
#
# COMPACT_ATOMS: atom_id res chain seq x y z
N MET A 1 12.87 2.85 -1.49
CA MET A 1 11.79 2.08 -2.18
C MET A 1 11.53 0.67 -1.67
N SER A 2 12.53 -0.06 -1.13
CA SER A 2 12.36 -1.46 -0.73
C SER A 2 11.41 -1.67 0.46
N PHE A 3 11.35 -0.70 1.40
CA PHE A 3 10.42 -0.69 2.53
C PHE A 3 8.95 -0.80 2.10
N PHE A 4 8.49 0.09 1.21
CA PHE A 4 7.11 0.07 0.69
C PHE A 4 6.74 -1.30 0.09
N ALA A 5 7.64 -1.87 -0.72
CA ALA A 5 7.38 -3.16 -1.35
C ALA A 5 7.21 -4.29 -0.32
N ARG A 6 8.06 -4.34 0.70
CA ARG A 6 7.99 -5.35 1.76
C ARG A 6 6.77 -5.14 2.66
N ALA A 7 6.59 -3.93 3.20
CA ALA A 7 5.47 -3.59 4.08
C ALA A 7 4.12 -3.92 3.44
N THR A 8 3.93 -3.58 2.15
CA THR A 8 2.65 -3.82 1.47
C THR A 8 2.46 -5.25 0.97
N SER A 9 3.52 -6.03 0.76
CA SER A 9 3.39 -7.43 0.28
C SER A 9 3.42 -8.49 1.39
N ARG A 10 3.92 -8.14 2.58
CA ARG A 10 3.95 -9.05 3.73
C ARG A 10 2.55 -9.22 4.31
N ALA A 11 1.91 -10.33 4.00
CA ALA A 11 0.61 -10.69 4.54
C ALA A 11 0.70 -10.92 6.07
N PRO A 12 -0.31 -10.52 6.86
CA PRO A 12 -0.30 -10.68 8.31
C PRO A 12 -0.47 -12.14 8.77
N ALA A 13 -1.04 -12.99 7.92
CA ALA A 13 -1.27 -14.41 8.20
C ALA A 13 -1.08 -15.26 6.93
N PRO A 14 -0.66 -16.53 7.06
CA PRO A 14 -0.59 -17.47 5.94
C PRO A 14 -1.94 -17.56 5.20
N GLY A 15 -1.90 -17.74 3.89
CA GLY A 15 -3.11 -17.81 3.05
C GLY A 15 -3.85 -16.49 2.83
N THR A 16 -3.37 -15.38 3.41
CA THR A 16 -3.94 -14.04 3.18
C THR A 16 -3.12 -13.22 2.18
N THR A 17 -3.75 -12.23 1.55
CA THR A 17 -3.10 -11.30 0.63
C THR A 17 -3.51 -9.88 0.97
N ASN A 18 -2.53 -8.99 1.10
CA ASN A 18 -2.78 -7.57 1.34
C ASN A 18 -3.38 -6.90 0.10
N ALA A 19 -4.25 -5.92 0.33
CA ALA A 19 -4.77 -5.06 -0.72
C ALA A 19 -4.07 -3.70 -0.71
N ILE A 20 -3.86 -3.14 -1.90
CA ILE A 20 -3.40 -1.76 -2.09
C ILE A 20 -4.46 -0.99 -2.88
N ILE A 21 -5.00 0.07 -2.29
CA ILE A 21 -5.99 0.93 -2.91
C ILE A 21 -5.29 2.19 -3.41
N MET A 22 -5.50 2.51 -4.68
CA MET A 22 -4.90 3.68 -5.30
C MET A 22 -5.81 4.35 -6.33
N GLY A 23 -5.57 5.63 -6.59
CA GLY A 23 -6.23 6.35 -7.66
C GLY A 23 -5.65 6.00 -9.03
N ARG A 24 -6.43 6.16 -10.10
CA ARG A 24 -6.00 5.90 -11.48
C ARG A 24 -4.66 6.55 -11.84
N LYS A 25 -4.45 7.82 -11.49
CA LYS A 25 -3.18 8.53 -11.77
C LYS A 25 -1.97 7.89 -11.07
N THR A 26 -2.16 7.38 -9.84
CA THR A 26 -1.12 6.65 -9.10
C THR A 26 -0.85 5.28 -9.71
N TYR A 27 -1.87 4.59 -10.20
CA TYR A 27 -1.67 3.35 -10.96
C TYR A 27 -0.89 3.59 -12.26
N ASP A 28 -1.17 4.70 -12.94
CA ASP A 28 -0.48 5.10 -14.17
C ASP A 28 0.97 5.55 -13.96
N SER A 29 1.33 6.04 -12.77
CA SER A 29 2.71 6.42 -12.45
C SER A 29 3.62 5.22 -12.18
N VAL A 30 3.06 4.04 -11.89
CA VAL A 30 3.83 2.80 -11.74
C VAL A 30 4.32 2.33 -13.12
N PRO A 31 5.62 2.02 -13.30
CA PRO A 31 6.13 1.51 -14.57
C PRO A 31 5.33 0.31 -15.09
N LYS A 32 5.01 0.31 -16.40
CA LYS A 32 4.13 -0.70 -17.03
C LYS A 32 4.52 -2.16 -16.75
N HIS A 33 5.81 -2.44 -16.61
CA HIS A 33 6.32 -3.79 -16.36
C HIS A 33 6.17 -4.24 -14.89
N LEU A 34 5.87 -3.32 -13.98
CA LEU A 34 5.65 -3.56 -12.55
C LEU A 34 4.17 -3.60 -12.17
N ARG A 35 3.27 -3.09 -13.02
CA ARG A 35 1.82 -3.04 -12.75
C ARG A 35 1.09 -4.26 -13.35
N PRO A 36 0.07 -4.81 -12.66
CA PRO A 36 -0.24 -4.59 -11.24
C PRO A 36 0.90 -5.07 -10.33
N LEU A 37 1.03 -4.46 -9.16
CA LEU A 37 2.10 -4.79 -8.20
C LEU A 37 1.90 -6.22 -7.69
N GLY A 38 2.91 -7.07 -7.89
CA GLY A 38 2.82 -8.50 -7.56
C GLY A 38 2.70 -8.79 -6.07
N LYS A 39 2.15 -9.96 -5.71
CA LYS A 39 1.93 -10.44 -4.34
C LYS A 39 0.96 -9.58 -3.51
N ARG A 40 0.08 -8.82 -4.19
CA ARG A 40 -0.93 -7.90 -3.62
C ARG A 40 -2.18 -7.90 -4.51
N ILE A 41 -3.30 -7.48 -3.92
CA ILE A 41 -4.54 -7.15 -4.64
C ILE A 41 -4.50 -5.65 -4.94
N SER A 42 -4.34 -5.26 -6.21
CA SER A 42 -4.31 -3.87 -6.63
C SER A 42 -5.72 -3.34 -6.93
N VAL A 43 -6.23 -2.39 -6.16
CA VAL A 43 -7.55 -1.78 -6.39
C VAL A 43 -7.39 -0.38 -6.95
N VAL A 44 -7.84 -0.17 -8.18
CA VAL A 44 -7.73 1.11 -8.88
C VAL A 44 -9.07 1.84 -8.85
N ILE A 45 -9.10 3.00 -8.20
CA ILE A 45 -10.27 3.88 -8.18
C ILE A 45 -10.28 4.75 -9.43
N SER A 46 -11.35 4.62 -10.22
CA SER A 46 -11.57 5.35 -11.48
C SER A 46 -13.05 5.64 -11.68
N ARG A 47 -13.38 6.78 -12.30
CA ARG A 47 -14.75 7.08 -12.74
C ARG A 47 -15.17 6.23 -13.94
N ASP A 48 -14.19 5.76 -14.72
CA ASP A 48 -14.41 4.83 -15.83
C ASP A 48 -14.24 3.39 -15.33
N THR A 49 -15.34 2.77 -14.89
CA THR A 49 -15.35 1.39 -14.34
C THR A 49 -15.81 0.32 -15.33
N THR A 50 -16.31 0.71 -16.51
CA THR A 50 -16.80 -0.23 -17.54
C THR A 50 -16.13 -0.03 -18.89
N GLY A 51 -15.28 1.00 -19.05
CA GLY A 51 -14.57 1.28 -20.28
C GLY A 51 -13.10 0.89 -20.26
N ALA A 52 -12.31 1.67 -21.00
CA ALA A 52 -10.93 1.35 -21.35
C ALA A 52 -10.01 1.19 -20.14
N VAL A 53 -10.28 1.91 -19.04
CA VAL A 53 -9.45 1.78 -17.82
C VAL A 53 -9.57 0.37 -17.23
N ARG A 54 -10.79 -0.17 -17.09
CA ARG A 54 -10.98 -1.53 -16.55
C ARG A 54 -10.38 -2.59 -17.45
N GLU A 55 -10.65 -2.50 -18.75
CA GLU A 55 -10.08 -3.44 -19.73
C GLU A 55 -8.55 -3.42 -19.72
N GLY A 56 -7.94 -2.22 -19.63
CA GLY A 56 -6.51 -2.03 -19.53
C GLY A 56 -5.91 -2.71 -18.30
N VAL A 57 -6.48 -2.48 -17.12
CA VAL A 57 -6.01 -3.09 -15.86
C VAL A 57 -6.12 -4.62 -15.90
N LEU A 58 -7.22 -5.16 -16.42
CA LEU A 58 -7.41 -6.62 -16.52
C LEU A 58 -6.45 -7.25 -17.53
N LYS A 59 -6.15 -6.57 -18.64
CA LYS A 59 -5.15 -7.03 -19.62
C LYS A 59 -3.75 -7.06 -19.02
N GLU A 60 -3.38 -6.02 -18.27
CA GLU A 60 -2.09 -5.95 -17.58
C GLU A 60 -1.97 -7.02 -16.48
N LEU A 61 -3.05 -7.28 -15.75
CA LEU A 61 -3.12 -8.36 -14.78
C LEU A 61 -2.88 -9.73 -15.43
N ALA A 62 -3.53 -10.01 -16.55
CA ALA A 62 -3.36 -11.27 -17.28
C ALA A 62 -1.90 -11.44 -17.75
N ALA A 63 -1.29 -10.39 -18.32
CA ALA A 63 0.11 -10.39 -18.71
C ALA A 63 1.06 -10.61 -17.50
N ARG A 64 0.74 -10.00 -16.35
CA ARG A 64 1.52 -10.16 -15.12
C ARG A 64 1.45 -11.58 -14.57
N LYS A 65 0.25 -12.18 -14.53
CA LYS A 65 0.04 -13.58 -14.12
C LYS A 65 0.80 -14.54 -15.04
N ALA A 66 0.75 -14.34 -16.36
CA ALA A 66 1.51 -15.14 -17.31
C ALA A 66 3.02 -15.08 -17.08
N LYS A 67 3.59 -13.87 -16.95
CA LYS A 67 5.02 -13.68 -16.66
C LYS A 67 5.45 -14.30 -15.33
N MET A 68 4.60 -14.22 -14.30
CA MET A 68 4.87 -14.85 -13.00
C MET A 68 4.83 -16.38 -13.08
N ALA A 69 3.86 -16.95 -13.82
CA ALA A 69 3.77 -18.39 -14.03
C ALA A 69 4.99 -18.93 -14.81
N GLU A 70 5.45 -18.21 -15.83
CA GLU A 70 6.69 -18.54 -16.56
C GLU A 70 7.91 -18.50 -15.62
N SER A 71 8.05 -17.44 -14.82
CA SER A 71 9.14 -17.30 -13.86
C SER A 71 9.11 -18.40 -12.78
N ALA A 72 7.91 -18.82 -12.35
CA ALA A 72 7.75 -19.90 -11.38
C ALA A 72 8.13 -21.27 -11.98
N ARG A 73 7.76 -21.53 -13.23
CA ARG A 73 8.17 -22.75 -13.97
C ARG A 73 9.69 -22.82 -14.12
N ALA A 74 10.31 -21.72 -14.56
CA ALA A 74 11.77 -21.64 -14.70
C ALA A 74 12.51 -21.86 -13.37
N LYS A 75 11.96 -21.38 -12.25
CA LYS A 75 12.53 -21.64 -10.91
C LYS A 75 12.37 -23.09 -10.47
N ALA A 76 11.22 -23.70 -10.73
CA ALA A 76 10.95 -25.10 -10.39
C ALA A 76 11.86 -26.09 -11.15
N GLU A 77 12.31 -25.74 -12.36
CA GLU A 77 13.26 -26.55 -13.13
C GLU A 77 14.69 -26.53 -12.54
N VAL A 78 15.03 -25.53 -11.72
CA VAL A 78 16.38 -25.32 -11.17
C VAL A 78 16.49 -25.70 -9.68
N SER A 79 15.39 -25.80 -8.95
CA SER A 79 15.39 -26.12 -7.51
C SER A 79 14.69 -27.46 -7.21
N ALA A 80 15.39 -28.37 -6.50
CA ALA A 80 14.78 -29.59 -5.94
C ALA A 80 13.72 -29.25 -4.87
N PRO A 81 12.67 -30.07 -4.71
CA PRO A 81 11.55 -29.74 -3.82
C PRO A 81 11.97 -29.94 -2.36
N SER A 82 12.22 -28.85 -1.65
CA SER A 82 12.37 -28.86 -0.20
C SER A 82 11.45 -27.81 0.42
N GLY A 83 10.32 -28.27 0.96
CA GLY A 83 9.39 -27.44 1.73
C GLY A 83 7.93 -27.70 1.38
N VAL A 84 7.08 -27.72 2.42
CA VAL A 84 5.62 -27.64 2.28
C VAL A 84 5.30 -26.36 1.48
N PRO A 85 4.38 -26.37 0.50
CA PRO A 85 4.04 -25.15 -0.23
C PRO A 85 3.45 -24.14 0.76
N GLU A 86 4.24 -23.14 1.15
CA GLU A 86 3.70 -21.95 1.80
C GLU A 86 2.77 -21.28 0.80
N GLU A 87 1.49 -21.09 1.17
CA GLU A 87 0.53 -20.35 0.36
C GLU A 87 1.00 -18.91 0.21
N GLU A 88 1.71 -18.62 -0.89
CA GLU A 88 2.20 -17.28 -1.19
C GLU A 88 1.04 -16.32 -1.51
N PRO A 89 1.19 -15.01 -1.20
CA PRO A 89 0.19 -14.02 -1.55
C PRO A 89 -0.05 -13.96 -3.07
N VAL A 90 -1.31 -13.85 -3.46
CA VAL A 90 -1.70 -13.81 -4.88
C VAL A 90 -1.46 -12.42 -5.49
N THR A 91 -1.38 -12.36 -6.82
CA THR A 91 -1.41 -11.10 -7.56
C THR A 91 -2.77 -10.95 -8.22
N ASP A 92 -3.51 -9.91 -7.86
CA ASP A 92 -4.82 -9.62 -8.43
C ASP A 92 -5.05 -8.14 -8.66
N ALA A 93 -6.07 -7.78 -9.44
CA ALA A 93 -6.44 -6.38 -9.63
C ALA A 93 -7.95 -6.19 -9.82
N LEU A 94 -8.48 -5.13 -9.21
CA LEU A 94 -9.87 -4.68 -9.30
C LEU A 94 -9.92 -3.21 -9.75
N VAL A 95 -11.04 -2.81 -10.36
CA VAL A 95 -11.32 -1.41 -10.70
C VAL A 95 -12.67 -1.01 -10.12
N THR A 96 -12.68 0.01 -9.28
CA THR A 96 -13.88 0.47 -8.55
C THR A 96 -14.09 1.97 -8.73
N HIS A 97 -15.29 2.47 -8.37
CA HIS A 97 -15.67 3.87 -8.57
C HIS A 97 -15.47 4.78 -7.36
N SER A 98 -15.25 4.20 -6.18
CA SER A 98 -15.07 4.94 -4.92
C SER A 98 -14.26 4.12 -3.92
N LEU A 99 -13.82 4.78 -2.84
CA LEU A 99 -13.13 4.11 -1.75
C LEU A 99 -14.08 3.16 -0.98
N ASP A 100 -15.33 3.58 -0.74
CA ASP A 100 -16.34 2.71 -0.13
C ASP A 100 -16.60 1.46 -0.97
N ALA A 101 -16.76 1.61 -2.29
CA ALA A 101 -16.93 0.48 -3.20
C ALA A 101 -15.71 -0.45 -3.19
N ALA A 102 -14.50 0.10 -3.13
CA ALA A 102 -13.27 -0.68 -3.00
C ALA A 102 -13.27 -1.53 -1.71
N LEU A 103 -13.62 -0.94 -0.57
CA LEU A 103 -13.68 -1.66 0.70
C LEU A 103 -14.75 -2.76 0.68
N SER A 104 -15.96 -2.46 0.21
CA SER A 104 -17.06 -3.43 0.11
C SER A 104 -16.71 -4.59 -0.82
N GLU A 105 -16.09 -4.32 -1.97
CA GLU A 105 -15.72 -5.38 -2.93
C GLU A 105 -14.57 -6.25 -2.40
N LEU A 106 -13.59 -5.65 -1.70
CA LEU A 106 -12.53 -6.40 -1.03
C LEU A 106 -13.09 -7.34 0.04
N ASP A 107 -14.02 -6.87 0.86
CA ASP A 107 -14.65 -7.67 1.90
C ASP A 107 -15.49 -8.81 1.29
N ALA A 108 -16.32 -8.51 0.30
CA ALA A 108 -17.15 -9.51 -0.35
C ALA A 108 -16.32 -10.60 -1.07
N VAL A 109 -15.26 -10.22 -1.80
CA VAL A 109 -14.50 -11.14 -2.65
C VAL A 109 -13.43 -11.89 -1.87
N TYR A 110 -12.72 -11.24 -0.96
CA TYR A 110 -11.57 -11.82 -0.24
C TYR A 110 -11.81 -11.94 1.27
N GLY A 111 -12.56 -11.02 1.88
CA GLY A 111 -12.86 -11.01 3.30
C GLY A 111 -13.76 -12.18 3.73
N ALA A 112 -14.82 -12.46 2.97
CA ALA A 112 -15.75 -13.56 3.23
C ALA A 112 -15.03 -14.92 3.30
N GLY A 113 -14.03 -15.13 2.44
CA GLY A 113 -13.19 -16.33 2.41
C GLY A 113 -11.99 -16.31 3.34
N GLY A 114 -11.81 -15.28 4.17
CA GLY A 114 -10.65 -15.16 5.07
C GLY A 114 -9.31 -14.94 4.36
N ARG A 115 -9.32 -14.58 3.07
CA ARG A 115 -8.12 -14.38 2.24
C ARG A 115 -7.62 -12.93 2.22
N LEU A 116 -8.39 -12.00 2.77
CA LEU A 116 -8.01 -10.59 2.83
C LEU A 116 -7.06 -10.32 4.01
N GLY A 117 -5.88 -9.79 3.69
CA GLY A 117 -4.89 -9.32 4.67
C GLY A 117 -5.13 -7.87 5.08
N LYS A 118 -4.04 -7.10 5.25
CA LYS A 118 -4.10 -5.66 5.52
C LYS A 118 -4.51 -4.89 4.25
N ILE A 119 -5.26 -3.80 4.43
CA ILE A 119 -5.62 -2.87 3.35
C ILE A 119 -4.74 -1.62 3.49
N TYR A 120 -3.96 -1.31 2.46
CA TYR A 120 -3.14 -0.10 2.39
C TYR A 120 -3.76 0.87 1.40
N VAL A 121 -4.02 2.11 1.81
CA VAL A 121 -4.28 3.20 0.87
C VAL A 121 -2.92 3.79 0.49
N ILE A 122 -2.56 3.74 -0.79
CA ILE A 122 -1.24 4.17 -1.28
C ILE A 122 -1.30 5.46 -2.11
N GLY A 123 -2.43 6.16 -2.06
CA GLY A 123 -2.64 7.48 -2.64
C GLY A 123 -3.33 7.49 -4.00
N GLY A 124 -3.31 8.57 -4.77
CA GLY A 124 -2.66 9.86 -4.47
C GLY A 124 -3.48 10.75 -3.51
N ALA A 125 -3.19 12.05 -3.52
CA ALA A 125 -3.79 13.04 -2.61
C ALA A 125 -5.32 12.98 -2.57
N GLU A 126 -6.00 12.82 -3.70
CA GLU A 126 -7.47 12.68 -3.73
C GLU A 126 -7.97 11.45 -2.93
N ILE A 127 -7.27 10.31 -3.06
CA ILE A 127 -7.64 9.07 -2.38
C ILE A 127 -7.24 9.11 -0.90
N TYR A 128 -6.09 9.70 -0.57
CA TYR A 128 -5.74 9.98 0.82
C TYR A 128 -6.78 10.87 1.48
N GLY A 129 -7.20 11.94 0.82
CA GLY A 129 -8.23 12.84 1.34
C GLY A 129 -9.57 12.13 1.54
N ALA A 130 -9.95 11.23 0.64
CA ALA A 130 -11.14 10.40 0.81
C ALA A 130 -11.01 9.46 2.03
N ALA A 131 -9.87 8.80 2.21
CA ALA A 131 -9.64 7.89 3.33
C ALA A 131 -9.66 8.61 4.69
N LEU A 132 -9.08 9.81 4.76
CA LEU A 132 -9.05 10.60 6.00
C LEU A 132 -10.44 11.09 6.43
N ARG A 133 -11.35 11.33 5.47
CA ARG A 133 -12.75 11.70 5.75
C ARG A 133 -13.62 10.55 6.23
N MET A 134 -13.17 9.29 6.09
CA MET A 134 -13.94 8.14 6.57
C MET A 134 -13.92 8.08 8.09
N LYS A 135 -15.08 8.27 8.72
CA LYS A 135 -15.24 8.05 10.16
C LYS A 135 -15.28 6.54 10.42
N MET A 136 -14.33 6.06 11.23
CA MET A 136 -14.19 4.67 11.70
C MET A 136 -14.84 3.62 10.78
N PRO A 137 -14.26 3.34 9.59
CA PRO A 137 -14.84 2.38 8.67
C PRO A 137 -14.98 1.02 9.35
N VAL A 138 -16.11 0.35 9.13
CA VAL A 138 -16.36 -1.00 9.65
C VAL A 138 -16.23 -2.01 8.53
N ASP A 139 -15.77 -3.22 8.85
CA ASP A 139 -15.87 -4.34 7.93
C ASP A 139 -17.28 -4.95 7.92
N GLU A 140 -17.52 -5.91 7.03
CA GLU A 140 -18.79 -6.67 6.97
C GLU A 140 -19.17 -7.34 8.31
N ARG A 141 -18.20 -7.59 9.21
CA ARG A 141 -18.41 -8.18 10.53
C ARG A 141 -18.55 -7.13 11.65
N GLN A 142 -18.80 -5.87 11.29
CA GLN A 142 -18.93 -4.73 12.21
C GLN A 142 -17.67 -4.44 13.04
N ARG A 143 -16.50 -4.91 12.60
CA ARG A 143 -15.22 -4.61 13.26
C ARG A 143 -14.72 -3.25 12.79
N ARG A 144 -14.36 -2.40 13.74
CA ARG A 144 -13.77 -1.09 13.46
C ARG A 144 -12.40 -1.26 12.78
N ARG A 145 -12.16 -0.42 11.78
CA ARG A 145 -10.86 -0.28 11.11
C ARG A 145 -10.23 1.02 11.57
N PRO A 146 -9.25 0.97 12.50
CA PRO A 146 -8.52 2.18 12.88
C PRO A 146 -7.80 2.73 11.65
N VAL A 147 -7.86 4.06 11.47
CA VAL A 147 -7.11 4.72 10.41
C VAL A 147 -5.72 5.05 10.95
N ARG A 148 -4.71 4.51 10.28
CA ARG A 148 -3.29 4.68 10.62
C ARG A 148 -2.54 5.19 9.40
N ILE A 149 -1.57 6.07 9.63
CA ILE A 149 -0.65 6.57 8.62
C ILE A 149 0.72 6.01 8.95
N VAL A 150 1.32 5.30 7.98
CA VAL A 150 2.75 4.99 7.99
C VAL A 150 3.40 5.93 6.99
N MET A 151 4.20 6.86 7.49
CA MET A 151 4.80 7.95 6.73
C MET A 151 6.31 7.74 6.61
N THR A 152 6.87 8.02 5.44
CA THR A 152 8.31 8.15 5.27
C THR A 152 8.61 9.64 5.12
N ASN A 153 9.16 10.25 6.17
CA ASN A 153 9.70 11.60 6.10
C ASN A 153 10.94 11.56 5.21
N VAL A 154 11.07 12.53 4.30
CA VAL A 154 12.21 12.63 3.40
C VAL A 154 12.69 14.07 3.42
N VAL A 155 13.94 14.29 3.80
CA VAL A 155 14.58 15.61 3.82
C VAL A 155 15.85 15.58 2.99
N ARG A 156 16.19 16.69 2.33
CA ARG A 156 17.50 16.79 1.70
C ARG A 156 18.56 16.98 2.77
N ARG A 157 19.69 16.31 2.59
CA ARG A 157 20.86 16.58 3.41
C ARG A 157 21.41 17.96 3.09
N CYS A 158 21.80 18.69 4.13
CA CYS A 158 22.66 19.86 4.00
C CYS A 158 24.05 19.56 4.49
N GLU A 159 25.05 19.99 3.72
CA GLU A 159 26.42 20.06 4.19
C GLU A 159 26.65 21.45 4.82
N GLY A 160 27.05 21.49 6.09
CA GLY A 160 27.30 22.73 6.84
C GLY A 160 26.02 23.49 7.23
N ASP A 161 26.13 24.82 7.41
CA ASP A 161 25.03 25.73 7.79
C ASP A 161 24.10 26.09 6.62
N ALA A 162 24.20 25.39 5.47
CA ALA A 162 23.38 25.67 4.31
C ALA A 162 21.92 25.23 4.56
N VAL A 163 20.95 26.04 4.11
CA VAL A 163 19.52 25.68 4.16
C VAL A 163 19.20 24.69 3.04
N ALA A 164 18.49 23.61 3.38
CA ALA A 164 18.12 22.57 2.43
C ALA A 164 17.18 23.14 1.39
N LYS A 165 17.50 22.96 0.10
CA LYS A 165 16.57 23.35 -0.95
C LYS A 165 15.31 22.49 -0.87
N GLU A 166 14.15 23.12 -0.81
CA GLU A 166 12.87 22.42 -0.81
C GLU A 166 12.67 21.59 -2.09
N PHE A 167 11.84 20.55 -2.00
CA PHE A 167 11.41 19.82 -3.18
C PHE A 167 10.28 20.60 -3.87
N GLU A 168 10.39 20.76 -5.20
CA GLU A 168 9.30 21.28 -5.99
C GLU A 168 8.17 20.23 -6.04
N CYS A 169 7.00 20.58 -5.50
CA CYS A 169 5.85 19.70 -5.37
C CYS A 169 4.60 20.41 -5.89
N ASP A 170 3.79 19.71 -6.69
CA ASP A 170 2.47 20.15 -7.14
C ASP A 170 1.32 19.47 -6.39
N THR A 171 1.64 18.45 -5.60
CA THR A 171 0.69 17.56 -4.92
C THR A 171 1.13 17.37 -3.47
N PHE A 172 0.24 17.63 -2.52
CA PHE A 172 0.51 17.58 -1.08
C PHE A 172 -0.35 16.54 -0.37
N PHE A 173 0.15 16.01 0.74
CA PHE A 173 -0.62 15.10 1.58
C PHE A 173 -1.72 15.89 2.32
N PRO A 174 -2.99 15.43 2.30
CA PRO A 174 -4.14 16.27 2.67
C PRO A 174 -4.43 16.27 4.17
N VAL A 175 -3.44 16.69 4.97
CA VAL A 175 -3.57 16.95 6.42
C VAL A 175 -2.96 18.30 6.75
N GLU A 176 -3.59 19.04 7.68
CA GLU A 176 -3.04 20.30 8.20
C GLU A 176 -1.96 20.05 9.26
N GLY A 177 -2.07 18.94 9.99
CA GLY A 177 -1.10 18.49 10.97
C GLY A 177 -1.38 17.05 11.41
N LEU A 178 -0.41 16.46 12.10
CA LEU A 178 -0.48 15.09 12.64
C LEU A 178 -0.27 15.08 14.17
N GLY A 179 -0.58 16.19 14.83
CA GLY A 179 -0.53 16.29 16.28
C GLY A 179 -1.86 15.92 16.95
N VAL A 180 -1.85 15.89 18.28
CA VAL A 180 -3.03 15.59 19.11
C VAL A 180 -4.13 16.62 18.87
N GLN A 181 -3.77 17.89 18.67
CA GLN A 181 -4.69 18.96 18.30
C GLN A 181 -5.42 18.71 16.97
N ASP A 182 -4.83 17.90 16.10
CA ASP A 182 -5.38 17.54 14.77
C ASP A 182 -6.06 16.16 14.78
N GLY A 183 -6.22 15.54 15.96
CA GLY A 183 -6.87 14.24 16.12
C GLY A 183 -5.95 13.02 15.91
N TRP A 184 -4.63 13.21 15.96
CA TRP A 184 -3.65 12.14 15.75
C TRP A 184 -2.76 11.93 16.96
N ARG A 185 -2.35 10.68 17.22
CA ARG A 185 -1.20 10.39 18.09
C ARG A 185 -0.05 9.88 17.26
N THR A 186 1.15 10.28 17.62
CA THR A 186 2.38 9.64 17.14
C THR A 186 2.48 8.25 17.77
N ALA A 187 2.67 7.22 16.94
CA ALA A 187 2.91 5.87 17.38
C ALA A 187 4.41 5.63 17.63
N SER A 188 4.71 4.75 18.58
CA SER A 188 6.08 4.31 18.85
C SER A 188 6.64 3.47 17.69
N ALA A 189 7.96 3.43 17.58
CA ALA A 189 8.66 2.62 16.56
C ALA A 189 8.27 1.12 16.65
N ALA A 190 8.01 0.62 17.86
CA ALA A 190 7.54 -0.75 18.09
C ALA A 190 6.13 -0.99 17.51
N GLU A 191 5.20 -0.06 17.71
CA GLU A 191 3.86 -0.14 17.11
C GLU A 191 3.93 -0.09 15.58
N VAL A 192 4.73 0.82 15.02
CA VAL A 192 4.91 0.90 13.56
C VAL A 192 5.49 -0.41 13.03
N SER A 193 6.44 -1.01 13.73
CA SER A 193 7.02 -2.31 13.38
C SER A 193 5.96 -3.41 13.32
N GLU A 194 5.05 -3.45 14.28
CA GLU A 194 3.90 -4.38 14.28
C GLU A 194 2.96 -4.13 13.09
N TRP A 195 2.73 -2.86 12.75
CA TRP A 195 1.85 -2.49 11.64
C TRP A 195 2.42 -2.90 10.28
N VAL A 196 3.73 -2.89 10.08
CA VAL A 196 4.37 -3.23 8.79
C VAL A 196 4.99 -4.64 8.76
N GLY A 197 5.12 -5.29 9.92
CA GLY A 197 5.70 -6.62 10.05
C GLY A 197 7.21 -6.69 9.77
N GLU A 198 7.92 -5.57 9.82
CA GLU A 198 9.39 -5.49 9.86
C GLU A 198 9.82 -4.46 10.90
N THR A 199 11.06 -4.58 11.38
CA THR A 199 11.63 -3.63 12.33
C THR A 199 11.70 -2.24 11.72
N VAL A 200 11.14 -1.28 12.45
CA VAL A 200 11.24 0.17 12.22
C VAL A 200 11.87 0.78 13.47
N THR A 201 12.94 1.55 13.29
CA THR A 201 13.66 2.19 14.40
C THR A 201 13.10 3.57 14.74
N GLY A 202 12.49 4.26 13.76
CA GLY A 202 12.11 5.67 13.88
C GLY A 202 13.30 6.63 13.81
N GLU A 203 14.49 6.13 13.49
CA GLU A 203 15.69 6.96 13.32
C GLU A 203 15.78 7.49 11.87
N TRP A 204 16.55 8.57 11.70
CA TRP A 204 16.92 9.08 10.39
C TRP A 204 18.01 8.20 9.78
N ILE A 205 17.79 7.78 8.53
CA ILE A 205 18.68 6.89 7.79
C ILE A 205 19.11 7.65 6.52
N GLN A 206 20.41 7.65 6.24
CA GLN A 206 20.92 8.22 5.00
C GLN A 206 20.60 7.30 3.80
N ASP A 207 19.94 7.84 2.78
CA ASP A 207 19.66 7.16 1.50
C ASP A 207 20.11 8.07 0.35
N GLY A 208 21.40 7.98 0.00
CA GLY A 208 22.01 8.85 -1.01
C GLY A 208 22.08 10.32 -0.57
N GLU A 209 21.40 11.20 -1.31
CA GLU A 209 21.35 12.65 -1.09
C GLU A 209 20.24 13.09 -0.10
N VAL A 210 19.43 12.15 0.35
CA VAL A 210 18.33 12.41 1.29
C VAL A 210 18.53 11.64 2.59
N GLU A 211 17.89 12.13 3.64
CA GLU A 211 17.69 11.40 4.88
C GLU A 211 16.22 11.01 4.97
N VAL A 212 15.97 9.77 5.39
CA VAL A 212 14.63 9.21 5.49
C VAL A 212 14.34 8.72 6.90
N GLN A 213 13.11 8.92 7.36
CA GLN A 213 12.65 8.41 8.65
C GLN A 213 11.25 7.82 8.50
N MET A 214 11.05 6.61 9.00
CA MET A 214 9.73 5.99 9.04
C MET A 214 9.03 6.37 10.35
N ALA A 215 7.87 7.00 10.24
CA ALA A 215 7.03 7.43 11.35
C ALA A 215 5.61 6.85 11.22
N GLY A 216 4.90 6.75 12.35
CA GLY A 216 3.54 6.26 12.39
C GLY A 216 2.62 7.18 13.15
N TYR A 217 1.37 7.27 12.69
CA TYR A 217 0.32 8.05 13.32
C TYR A 217 -0.95 7.23 13.36
N GLU A 218 -1.65 7.27 14.48
CA GLU A 218 -2.97 6.64 14.64
C GLU A 218 -3.99 7.71 14.98
N ARG A 219 -5.14 7.64 14.30
CA ARG A 219 -6.24 8.56 14.56
C ARG A 219 -6.87 8.26 15.93
N LEU A 220 -7.21 9.32 16.67
CA LEU A 220 -7.75 9.23 18.03
C LEU A 220 -9.25 8.84 18.05
N ASP A 221 -9.99 9.06 16.97
CA ASP A 221 -11.46 8.88 16.87
C ASP A 221 -11.93 7.80 15.87
#